data_AF-A0AAN8BRS0-F1
#
_entry.id   AF-A0AAN8BRS0-F1
#
_cell.length_a   1.000
_cell.length_b   1.000
_cell.length_c   1.000
_cell.angle_alpha   90.00
_cell.angle_beta   90.00
_cell.angle_gamma   90.00
#
_symmetry.space_group_name_H-M   'P 1'
#
loop_
_entity.id
_entity.type
_entity.pdbx_description
1 polymer ?
#
loop_
_entity_poly.entity_id
_entity_poly.type
_entity_poly.pdbx_seq_one_letter_code
_entity_poly.pdbx_strand_id
1 'polypeptide(L)'
;MSGMDRNTFITNYRAEDVEKLTLRMKNGLGSSKYKPAEYQKLQAIVDAKRLESNLIGLKVQKTRCAAKATKESSVLRQHRQVWIRECPRLQKAEEKAENDIKDFLQQLRPNGRTDTAIFSLQDFGLLLEREREAFRKATVEPVLQLKDDLCFRLGEAQSQDLTANQSDWEEVKQQIQFVKDQQDEITAKLNSEYQVLEEEIIGCGLEKYLTSTSVDLVIIGSCPEEVLESDCPYPELKDALIQAFHSLSERYQSRLQDLQDQLQTTDRFCGWCADDHQRFLFTLSQYTQDQSNHRALYMDLLQRLFLEKTKQELMEHERVWDWQRLTQAQLRVVTQQCERDQEELLARALVTLQEARHAHQEELKLHRGRQHQQDICSQLREKLQQWRAQQEEAAKLEAAIAARQQEEEEARLRREQEKEAAVRSHHKEKVRQFYLQQQKRRETLAQRDQERLANLRSLMEEQARRDKNRVQYRAEMLQRRKEETEARELERQREEEEKQNRLEVLRNQVGVVAEADPERMMAYTEAWRSRQLNVKEFELQRPLYSIHTYTDTQIVSDPRVRVEQALREAGLQHSQYAKDVLSVLTPPKPPRRDTQSDLKF
;
A
#
# COMPACT_ATOMS: atom_id res chain seq x y z
N MET A 1 -17.99 -95.09 -22.82
CA MET A 1 -19.43 -95.23 -22.52
C MET A 1 -20.17 -95.32 -23.84
N SER A 2 -21.29 -96.02 -24.03
CA SER A 2 -21.94 -97.13 -23.29
C SER A 2 -23.04 -97.67 -24.21
N GLY A 3 -23.55 -98.89 -24.01
CA GLY A 3 -24.71 -99.42 -24.74
C GLY A 3 -24.38 -100.55 -25.72
N MET A 4 -24.55 -101.79 -25.25
CA MET A 4 -24.87 -102.91 -26.14
C MET A 4 -26.38 -102.97 -26.30
N ASP A 5 -26.86 -103.31 -27.50
CA ASP A 5 -28.13 -104.01 -27.67
C ASP A 5 -27.88 -105.30 -28.45
N ARG A 6 -28.13 -106.45 -27.81
CA ARG A 6 -27.96 -107.79 -28.38
C ARG A 6 -29.31 -108.46 -28.55
N ASN A 7 -30.06 -108.06 -29.58
CA ASN A 7 -31.26 -108.81 -29.96
C ASN A 7 -30.86 -110.16 -30.59
N THR A 8 -31.21 -111.24 -29.88
CA THR A 8 -30.99 -112.63 -30.30
C THR A 8 -31.80 -112.97 -31.54
N PHE A 9 -31.15 -113.49 -32.58
CA PHE A 9 -31.83 -113.96 -33.79
C PHE A 9 -32.49 -115.33 -33.57
N ILE A 10 -33.79 -115.41 -33.86
CA ILE A 10 -34.55 -116.67 -33.84
C ILE A 10 -34.33 -117.40 -35.17
N THR A 11 -33.67 -118.56 -35.14
CA THR A 11 -33.33 -119.37 -36.32
C THR A 11 -34.42 -120.38 -36.67
N ASN A 12 -35.61 -119.90 -37.06
CA ASN A 12 -36.67 -120.76 -37.62
C ASN A 12 -36.40 -121.06 -39.10
N TYR A 13 -35.83 -122.24 -39.38
CA TYR A 13 -35.41 -122.67 -40.71
C TYR A 13 -36.61 -122.97 -41.63
N ARG A 14 -36.78 -122.20 -42.71
CA ARG A 14 -37.75 -122.48 -43.79
C ARG A 14 -37.02 -122.83 -45.08
N ALA A 15 -37.53 -123.83 -45.81
CA ALA A 15 -36.92 -124.30 -47.07
C ALA A 15 -36.83 -123.19 -48.15
N GLU A 16 -37.84 -122.31 -48.24
CA GLU A 16 -37.82 -121.15 -49.14
C GLU A 16 -36.58 -120.26 -48.95
N ASP A 17 -36.04 -120.16 -47.73
CA ASP A 17 -34.89 -119.31 -47.46
C ASP A 17 -33.60 -119.93 -48.00
N VAL A 18 -33.55 -121.26 -48.19
CA VAL A 18 -32.44 -121.95 -48.88
C VAL A 18 -32.48 -121.68 -50.38
N GLU A 19 -33.67 -121.64 -51.00
CA GLU A 19 -33.82 -121.25 -52.41
C GLU A 19 -33.46 -119.77 -52.60
N LYS A 20 -33.91 -118.89 -51.70
CA LYS A 20 -33.52 -117.48 -51.70
C LYS A 20 -32.02 -117.28 -51.41
N LEU A 21 -31.39 -118.14 -50.60
CA LEU A 21 -29.95 -118.09 -50.34
C LEU A 21 -29.15 -118.59 -51.55
N THR A 22 -29.55 -119.69 -52.19
CA THR A 22 -28.88 -120.21 -53.39
C THR A 22 -29.04 -119.28 -54.59
N LEU A 23 -30.17 -118.58 -54.74
CA LEU A 23 -30.31 -117.47 -55.69
C LEU A 23 -29.38 -116.29 -55.36
N ARG A 24 -29.20 -115.92 -54.08
CA ARG A 24 -28.22 -114.90 -53.66
C ARG A 24 -26.76 -115.35 -53.84
N MET A 25 -26.46 -116.64 -53.69
CA MET A 25 -25.11 -117.17 -53.93
C MET A 25 -24.80 -117.27 -55.43
N LYS A 26 -25.77 -117.64 -56.28
CA LYS A 26 -25.61 -117.61 -57.74
C LYS A 26 -25.47 -116.20 -58.31
N ASN A 27 -26.19 -115.22 -57.75
CA ASN A 27 -26.22 -113.84 -58.28
C ASN A 27 -25.34 -112.84 -57.49
N GLY A 28 -24.55 -113.32 -56.53
CA GLY A 28 -23.63 -112.52 -55.72
C GLY A 28 -24.28 -111.80 -54.54
N LEU A 29 -23.47 -111.51 -53.51
CA LEU A 29 -23.89 -110.90 -52.22
C LEU A 29 -24.19 -109.37 -52.31
N GLY A 30 -24.65 -108.88 -53.46
CA GLY A 30 -24.98 -107.47 -53.67
C GLY A 30 -26.40 -107.10 -53.19
N SER A 31 -26.52 -106.35 -52.09
CA SER A 31 -27.81 -105.83 -51.65
C SER A 31 -28.28 -104.65 -52.52
N SER A 32 -29.38 -104.82 -53.26
CA SER A 32 -29.91 -103.81 -54.21
C SER A 32 -30.46 -102.51 -53.59
N LYS A 33 -30.39 -102.32 -52.26
CA LYS A 33 -30.89 -101.13 -51.56
C LYS A 33 -29.99 -99.89 -51.69
N TYR A 34 -28.74 -100.05 -52.08
CA TYR A 34 -27.83 -98.94 -52.36
C TYR A 34 -27.32 -99.08 -53.79
N LYS A 35 -27.43 -98.00 -54.58
CA LYS A 35 -26.73 -97.92 -55.87
C LYS A 35 -25.22 -97.95 -55.59
N PRO A 36 -24.40 -98.60 -56.44
CA PRO A 36 -22.95 -98.52 -56.31
C PRO A 36 -22.51 -97.06 -56.23
N ALA A 37 -21.64 -96.73 -55.28
CA ALA A 37 -21.04 -95.41 -55.23
C ALA A 37 -20.18 -95.22 -56.48
N GLU A 38 -20.60 -94.34 -57.39
CA GLU A 38 -19.89 -94.07 -58.63
C GLU A 38 -18.67 -93.19 -58.34
N TYR A 39 -17.65 -93.77 -57.69
CA TYR A 39 -16.43 -93.08 -57.24
C TYR A 39 -15.76 -92.29 -58.37
N GLN A 40 -15.82 -92.76 -59.61
CA GLN A 40 -15.33 -92.03 -60.79
C GLN A 40 -16.09 -90.71 -61.03
N LYS A 41 -17.42 -90.66 -60.84
CA LYS A 41 -18.21 -89.43 -60.96
C LYS A 41 -17.98 -88.49 -59.77
N LEU A 42 -17.85 -89.03 -58.56
CA LEU A 42 -17.48 -88.23 -57.38
C LEU A 42 -16.08 -87.62 -57.55
N GLN A 43 -15.11 -88.40 -58.04
CA GLN A 43 -13.76 -87.93 -58.36
C GLN A 43 -13.79 -86.84 -59.44
N ALA A 44 -14.54 -87.04 -60.52
CA ALA A 44 -14.72 -86.03 -61.57
C ALA A 44 -15.37 -84.73 -61.05
N ILE A 45 -16.33 -84.81 -60.11
CA ILE A 45 -16.92 -83.64 -59.44
C ILE A 45 -15.87 -82.94 -58.55
N VAL A 46 -15.07 -83.69 -57.78
CA VAL A 46 -14.00 -83.14 -56.94
C VAL A 46 -12.93 -82.47 -57.78
N ASP A 47 -12.51 -83.07 -58.90
CA ASP A 47 -11.49 -82.49 -59.78
C ASP A 47 -12.03 -81.31 -60.59
N ALA A 48 -13.30 -81.32 -61.01
CA ALA A 48 -13.96 -80.12 -61.55
C ALA A 48 -13.99 -78.98 -60.51
N LYS A 49 -14.30 -79.27 -59.23
CA LYS A 49 -14.28 -78.27 -58.16
C LYS A 49 -12.87 -77.79 -57.81
N ARG A 50 -11.84 -78.63 -57.93
CA ARG A 50 -10.43 -78.23 -57.85
C ARG A 50 -10.05 -77.28 -59.01
N LEU A 51 -10.47 -77.58 -60.23
CA LEU A 51 -10.25 -76.71 -61.40
C LEU A 51 -10.98 -75.37 -61.25
N GLU A 52 -12.24 -75.35 -60.80
CA GLU A 52 -12.96 -74.13 -60.45
C GLU A 52 -12.23 -73.31 -59.38
N SER A 53 -11.77 -73.96 -58.30
CA SER A 53 -11.02 -73.32 -57.22
C SER A 53 -9.70 -72.71 -57.71
N ASN A 54 -8.96 -73.41 -58.58
CA ASN A 54 -7.74 -72.90 -59.20
C ASN A 54 -8.03 -71.70 -60.12
N LEU A 55 -9.12 -71.74 -60.90
CA LEU A 55 -9.56 -70.60 -61.73
C LEU A 55 -9.99 -69.40 -60.89
N ILE A 56 -10.61 -69.60 -59.73
CA ILE A 56 -10.91 -68.55 -58.74
C ILE A 56 -9.60 -68.00 -58.15
N GLY A 57 -8.66 -68.85 -57.75
CA GLY A 57 -7.34 -68.44 -57.25
C GLY A 57 -6.57 -67.58 -58.26
N LEU A 58 -6.55 -67.97 -59.53
CA LEU A 58 -5.96 -67.18 -60.62
C LEU A 58 -6.67 -65.83 -60.82
N LYS A 59 -8.01 -65.76 -60.68
CA LYS A 59 -8.76 -64.49 -60.73
C LYS A 59 -8.43 -63.59 -59.51
N VAL A 60 -8.31 -64.15 -58.32
CA VAL A 60 -7.89 -63.43 -57.09
C VAL A 60 -6.45 -62.93 -57.22
N GLN A 61 -5.53 -63.71 -57.79
CA GLN A 61 -4.17 -63.27 -58.04
C GLN A 61 -4.11 -62.15 -59.08
N LYS A 62 -4.84 -62.27 -60.22
CA LYS A 62 -4.92 -61.23 -61.24
C LYS A 62 -5.51 -59.92 -60.71
N THR A 63 -6.59 -59.98 -59.94
CA THR A 63 -7.20 -58.79 -59.32
C THR A 63 -6.29 -58.16 -58.25
N ARG A 64 -5.58 -58.97 -57.44
CA ARG A 64 -4.55 -58.48 -56.50
C ARG A 64 -3.39 -57.78 -57.21
N CYS A 65 -2.92 -58.31 -58.34
CA CYS A 65 -1.88 -57.65 -59.15
C CYS A 65 -2.37 -56.36 -59.79
N ALA A 66 -3.59 -56.33 -60.34
CA ALA A 66 -4.20 -55.12 -60.86
C ALA A 66 -4.36 -54.04 -59.78
N ALA A 67 -4.83 -54.40 -58.58
CA ALA A 67 -4.98 -53.49 -57.46
C ALA A 67 -3.64 -52.95 -56.91
N LYS A 68 -2.55 -53.74 -56.99
CA LYS A 68 -1.20 -53.24 -56.75
C LYS A 68 -0.79 -52.19 -57.80
N ALA A 69 -0.95 -52.52 -59.08
CA ALA A 69 -0.56 -51.65 -60.20
C ALA A 69 -1.35 -50.32 -60.23
N THR A 70 -2.65 -50.33 -59.90
CA THR A 70 -3.43 -49.08 -59.80
C THR A 70 -3.01 -48.24 -58.59
N LYS A 71 -2.71 -48.87 -57.44
CA LYS A 71 -2.14 -48.15 -56.28
C LYS A 71 -0.80 -47.50 -56.62
N GLU A 72 0.11 -48.24 -57.25
CA GLU A 72 1.43 -47.73 -57.65
C GLU A 72 1.30 -46.60 -58.69
N SER A 73 0.45 -46.76 -59.71
CA SER A 73 0.14 -45.70 -60.68
C SER A 73 -0.42 -44.43 -60.01
N SER A 74 -1.22 -44.59 -58.94
CA SER A 74 -1.72 -43.44 -58.15
C SER A 74 -0.60 -42.74 -57.37
N VAL A 75 0.27 -43.49 -56.70
CA VAL A 75 1.40 -42.93 -55.92
C VAL A 75 2.40 -42.23 -56.84
N LEU A 76 2.77 -42.87 -57.96
CA LEU A 76 3.66 -42.26 -58.98
C LEU A 76 3.05 -41.00 -59.60
N ARG A 77 1.72 -40.89 -59.69
CA ARG A 77 1.03 -39.66 -60.12
C ARG A 77 1.14 -38.55 -59.08
N GLN A 78 1.03 -38.88 -57.79
CA GLN A 78 1.20 -37.94 -56.68
C GLN A 78 2.66 -37.44 -56.62
N HIS A 79 3.65 -38.33 -56.75
CA HIS A 79 5.06 -37.94 -56.85
C HIS A 79 5.33 -37.00 -58.04
N ARG A 80 4.77 -37.30 -59.22
CA ARG A 80 4.86 -36.38 -60.38
C ARG A 80 4.23 -35.01 -60.08
N GLN A 81 3.13 -34.96 -59.34
CA GLN A 81 2.47 -33.70 -58.94
C GLN A 81 3.30 -32.91 -57.92
N VAL A 82 4.06 -33.57 -57.04
CA VAL A 82 5.08 -32.93 -56.19
C VAL A 82 6.15 -32.31 -57.07
N TRP A 83 6.82 -33.10 -57.91
CA TRP A 83 7.92 -32.62 -58.77
C TRP A 83 7.50 -31.48 -59.72
N ILE A 84 6.30 -31.51 -60.30
CA ILE A 84 5.77 -30.41 -61.15
C ILE A 84 5.62 -29.09 -60.37
N ARG A 85 5.41 -29.13 -59.05
CA ARG A 85 5.36 -27.94 -58.18
C ARG A 85 6.73 -27.51 -57.67
N GLU A 86 7.59 -28.47 -57.35
CA GLU A 86 8.91 -28.22 -56.77
C GLU A 86 9.94 -27.77 -57.81
N CYS A 87 9.94 -28.29 -59.05
CA CYS A 87 10.93 -27.88 -60.06
C CYS A 87 10.95 -26.34 -60.29
N PRO A 88 9.81 -25.64 -60.48
CA PRO A 88 9.81 -24.18 -60.59
C PRO A 88 10.20 -23.44 -59.29
N ARG A 89 10.13 -24.09 -58.12
CA ARG A 89 10.63 -23.52 -56.85
C ARG A 89 12.15 -23.69 -56.75
N LEU A 90 12.66 -24.85 -57.12
CA LEU A 90 14.09 -25.17 -57.12
C LEU A 90 14.84 -24.32 -58.16
N GLN A 91 14.32 -24.19 -59.38
CA GLN A 91 14.88 -23.30 -60.40
C GLN A 91 14.97 -21.84 -59.92
N LYS A 92 13.94 -21.32 -59.23
CA LYS A 92 14.00 -19.98 -58.64
C LYS A 92 14.95 -19.85 -57.46
N ALA A 93 15.19 -20.93 -56.72
CA ALA A 93 16.17 -20.96 -55.64
C ALA A 93 17.62 -21.02 -56.19
N GLU A 94 17.82 -21.75 -57.28
CA GLU A 94 19.06 -21.82 -58.08
C GLU A 94 19.37 -20.46 -58.72
N GLU A 95 18.43 -19.87 -59.48
CA GLU A 95 18.52 -18.51 -60.02
C GLU A 95 18.84 -17.48 -58.92
N LYS A 96 18.17 -17.56 -57.76
CA LYS A 96 18.44 -16.66 -56.65
C LYS A 96 19.83 -16.88 -56.07
N ALA A 97 20.25 -18.12 -55.81
CA ALA A 97 21.57 -18.41 -55.25
C ALA A 97 22.70 -18.00 -56.19
N GLU A 98 22.56 -18.22 -57.50
CA GLU A 98 23.50 -17.72 -58.50
C GLU A 98 23.57 -16.19 -58.49
N ASN A 99 22.43 -15.50 -58.40
CA ASN A 99 22.41 -14.03 -58.36
C ASN A 99 22.97 -13.49 -57.04
N ASP A 100 22.65 -14.09 -55.88
CA ASP A 100 23.22 -13.73 -54.58
C ASP A 100 24.77 -13.87 -54.60
N ILE A 101 25.30 -14.91 -55.25
CA ILE A 101 26.75 -15.11 -55.45
C ILE A 101 27.34 -14.08 -56.41
N LYS A 102 26.70 -13.82 -57.56
CA LYS A 102 27.16 -12.83 -58.55
C LYS A 102 27.14 -11.41 -57.98
N ASP A 103 26.13 -11.07 -57.18
CA ASP A 103 26.02 -9.80 -56.49
C ASP A 103 27.08 -9.67 -55.39
N PHE A 104 27.34 -10.72 -54.62
CA PHE A 104 28.45 -10.75 -53.66
C PHE A 104 29.81 -10.51 -54.33
N LEU A 105 30.12 -11.22 -55.42
CA LEU A 105 31.37 -11.07 -56.19
C LEU A 105 31.51 -9.69 -56.88
N GLN A 106 30.41 -8.98 -57.11
CA GLN A 106 30.41 -7.59 -57.62
C GLN A 106 30.48 -6.54 -56.49
N GLN A 107 29.94 -6.85 -55.31
CA GLN A 107 29.94 -5.95 -54.14
C GLN A 107 31.26 -6.01 -53.35
N LEU A 108 31.99 -7.13 -53.43
CA LEU A 108 33.35 -7.25 -52.89
C LEU A 108 34.28 -6.18 -53.49
N ARG A 109 34.62 -5.18 -52.67
CA ARG A 109 35.68 -4.22 -52.97
C ARG A 109 36.91 -4.53 -52.10
N PRO A 110 38.13 -4.51 -52.66
CA PRO A 110 39.34 -4.64 -51.86
C PRO A 110 39.47 -3.43 -50.93
N ASN A 111 39.64 -3.70 -49.64
CA ASN A 111 39.80 -2.69 -48.60
C ASN A 111 41.24 -2.13 -48.56
N GLY A 112 42.21 -2.88 -49.11
CA GLY A 112 43.59 -2.42 -49.30
C GLY A 112 44.29 -3.05 -50.50
N ARG A 113 45.48 -2.52 -50.83
CA ARG A 113 46.38 -3.08 -51.87
C ARG A 113 46.92 -4.48 -51.52
N THR A 114 46.66 -4.97 -50.31
CA THR A 114 47.08 -6.28 -49.79
C THR A 114 46.05 -7.38 -50.05
N ASP A 115 44.82 -7.06 -50.46
CA ASP A 115 43.73 -8.03 -50.63
C ASP A 115 43.83 -8.79 -51.97
N THR A 116 44.98 -9.42 -52.22
CA THR A 116 45.23 -10.25 -53.41
C THR A 116 44.19 -11.36 -53.58
N ALA A 117 43.66 -11.89 -52.47
CA ALA A 117 42.56 -12.84 -52.47
C ALA A 117 41.30 -12.30 -53.19
N ILE A 118 40.90 -11.04 -52.95
CA ILE A 118 39.70 -10.44 -53.55
C ILE A 118 39.86 -10.27 -55.06
N PHE A 119 41.06 -9.90 -55.53
CA PHE A 119 41.36 -9.89 -56.96
C PHE A 119 41.29 -11.29 -57.56
N SER A 120 41.88 -12.29 -56.90
CA SER A 120 41.86 -13.68 -57.40
C SER A 120 40.47 -14.31 -57.45
N LEU A 121 39.51 -13.90 -56.61
CA LEU A 121 38.15 -14.46 -56.60
C LEU A 121 37.38 -14.22 -57.91
N GLN A 122 37.63 -13.10 -58.62
CA GLN A 122 37.02 -12.87 -59.93
C GLN A 122 37.68 -13.71 -61.03
N ASP A 123 39.01 -13.92 -60.96
CA ASP A 123 39.73 -14.82 -61.85
C ASP A 123 39.32 -16.30 -61.61
N PHE A 124 39.12 -16.72 -60.36
CA PHE A 124 38.60 -18.05 -60.01
C PHE A 124 37.18 -18.26 -60.54
N GLY A 125 36.31 -17.25 -60.52
CA GLY A 125 34.99 -17.32 -61.16
C GLY A 125 35.09 -17.61 -62.66
N LEU A 126 35.97 -16.89 -63.37
CA LEU A 126 36.21 -17.09 -64.81
C LEU A 126 36.92 -18.41 -65.13
N LEU A 127 37.67 -19.00 -64.20
CA LEU A 127 38.24 -20.34 -64.33
C LEU A 127 37.14 -21.41 -64.18
N LEU A 128 36.33 -21.32 -63.12
CA LEU A 128 35.20 -22.24 -62.88
C LEU A 128 34.18 -22.25 -64.03
N GLU A 129 33.90 -21.11 -64.67
CA GLU A 129 33.06 -21.06 -65.87
C GLU A 129 33.67 -21.84 -67.06
N ARG A 130 34.99 -21.73 -67.27
CA ARG A 130 35.71 -22.47 -68.32
C ARG A 130 35.79 -23.96 -68.03
N GLU A 131 35.97 -24.34 -66.77
CA GLU A 131 36.00 -25.72 -66.31
C GLU A 131 34.61 -26.37 -66.43
N ARG A 132 33.54 -25.67 -66.05
CA ARG A 132 32.15 -26.08 -66.30
C ARG A 132 31.87 -26.27 -67.80
N GLU A 133 32.31 -25.34 -68.65
CA GLU A 133 32.22 -25.47 -70.12
C GLU A 133 32.99 -26.70 -70.64
N ALA A 134 34.22 -26.93 -70.16
CA ALA A 134 35.06 -28.06 -70.56
C ALA A 134 34.44 -29.39 -70.12
N PHE A 135 33.95 -29.48 -68.88
CA PHE A 135 33.23 -30.62 -68.35
C PHE A 135 31.96 -30.91 -69.16
N ARG A 136 31.17 -29.88 -69.51
CA ARG A 136 29.97 -30.03 -70.37
C ARG A 136 30.34 -30.60 -71.74
N LYS A 137 31.42 -30.10 -72.36
CA LYS A 137 31.93 -30.61 -73.64
C LYS A 137 32.44 -32.05 -73.52
N ALA A 138 33.10 -32.41 -72.42
CA ALA A 138 33.65 -33.74 -72.20
C ALA A 138 32.58 -34.80 -71.84
N THR A 139 31.44 -34.42 -71.27
CA THR A 139 30.41 -35.35 -70.77
C THR A 139 29.11 -35.37 -71.56
N VAL A 140 28.61 -34.21 -71.99
CA VAL A 140 27.29 -34.07 -72.63
C VAL A 140 27.38 -34.24 -74.14
N GLU A 141 28.39 -33.65 -74.79
CA GLU A 141 28.52 -33.68 -76.24
C GLU A 141 28.77 -35.11 -76.79
N PRO A 142 29.60 -35.98 -76.18
CA PRO A 142 29.72 -37.39 -76.58
C PRO A 142 28.42 -38.19 -76.43
N VAL A 143 27.61 -37.93 -75.40
CA VAL A 143 26.32 -38.61 -75.20
C VAL A 143 25.26 -38.12 -76.18
N LEU A 144 25.25 -36.83 -76.52
CA LEU A 144 24.37 -36.30 -77.58
C LEU A 144 24.76 -36.86 -78.94
N GLN A 145 26.06 -36.88 -79.27
CA GLN A 145 26.58 -37.50 -80.50
C GLN A 145 26.23 -38.99 -80.57
N LEU A 146 26.52 -39.76 -79.52
CA LEU A 146 26.15 -41.18 -79.45
C LEU A 146 24.64 -41.40 -79.56
N LYS A 147 23.81 -40.56 -78.93
CA LYS A 147 22.35 -40.62 -79.05
C LYS A 147 21.91 -40.38 -80.49
N ASP A 148 22.45 -39.37 -81.16
CA ASP A 148 22.02 -38.96 -82.50
C ASP A 148 22.53 -39.95 -83.57
N ASP A 149 23.75 -40.48 -83.41
CA ASP A 149 24.27 -41.65 -84.12
C ASP A 149 23.33 -42.86 -84.00
N LEU A 150 22.93 -43.21 -82.77
CA LEU A 150 22.02 -44.33 -82.50
C LEU A 150 20.64 -44.09 -83.11
N CYS A 151 20.11 -42.87 -83.05
CA CYS A 151 18.83 -42.51 -83.68
C CYS A 151 18.91 -42.62 -85.20
N PHE A 152 20.02 -42.19 -85.81
CA PHE A 152 20.26 -42.30 -87.25
C PHE A 152 20.31 -43.77 -87.70
N ARG A 153 21.17 -44.59 -87.05
CA ARG A 153 21.28 -46.03 -87.34
C ARG A 153 19.95 -46.79 -87.09
N LEU A 154 19.14 -46.37 -86.11
CA LEU A 154 17.79 -46.91 -85.89
C LEU A 154 16.80 -46.57 -87.02
N GLY A 155 16.96 -45.45 -87.72
CA GLY A 155 16.19 -45.11 -88.91
C GLY A 155 16.60 -45.93 -90.13
N GLU A 156 17.91 -46.11 -90.34
CA GLU A 156 18.44 -46.95 -91.41
C GLU A 156 18.09 -48.43 -91.23
N ALA A 157 18.15 -48.95 -90.00
CA ALA A 157 17.76 -50.33 -89.66
C ALA A 157 16.25 -50.61 -89.79
N GLN A 158 15.40 -49.58 -89.91
CA GLN A 158 14.00 -49.71 -90.31
C GLN A 158 13.80 -49.72 -91.84
N SER A 159 14.87 -49.48 -92.60
CA SER A 159 14.86 -49.28 -94.06
C SER A 159 15.61 -50.37 -94.84
N GLN A 160 16.28 -51.31 -94.16
CA GLN A 160 17.07 -52.41 -94.76
C GLN A 160 16.85 -53.73 -94.01
N ASP A 161 17.04 -54.87 -94.69
CA ASP A 161 16.89 -56.20 -94.10
C ASP A 161 18.02 -56.50 -93.09
N LEU A 162 17.63 -56.79 -91.84
CA LEU A 162 18.47 -56.91 -90.64
C LEU A 162 19.59 -57.98 -90.68
N THR A 163 19.71 -58.77 -91.74
CA THR A 163 20.56 -59.97 -91.81
C THR A 163 22.05 -59.72 -92.12
N ALA A 164 22.44 -58.52 -92.54
CA ALA A 164 23.84 -58.22 -92.90
C ALA A 164 24.68 -57.62 -91.75
N ASN A 165 24.07 -56.80 -90.90
CA ASN A 165 24.77 -55.83 -90.03
C ASN A 165 25.20 -56.39 -88.66
N GLN A 166 25.47 -57.70 -88.55
CA GLN A 166 25.77 -58.31 -87.25
C GLN A 166 27.14 -57.90 -86.67
N SER A 167 28.05 -57.39 -87.50
CA SER A 167 29.34 -56.80 -87.08
C SER A 167 29.14 -55.40 -86.48
N ASP A 168 28.37 -54.56 -87.18
CA ASP A 168 28.11 -53.15 -86.85
C ASP A 168 27.52 -53.01 -85.42
N TRP A 169 26.68 -53.96 -85.00
CA TRP A 169 26.12 -53.98 -83.65
C TRP A 169 27.16 -54.25 -82.54
N GLU A 170 28.28 -54.90 -82.84
CA GLU A 170 29.36 -55.09 -81.87
C GLU A 170 30.22 -53.84 -81.77
N GLU A 171 30.48 -53.15 -82.89
CA GLU A 171 31.12 -51.83 -82.91
C GLU A 171 30.28 -50.78 -82.17
N VAL A 172 28.95 -50.80 -82.36
CA VAL A 172 28.02 -49.93 -81.60
C VAL A 172 28.08 -50.22 -80.10
N LYS A 173 28.17 -51.48 -79.65
CA LYS A 173 28.36 -51.80 -78.22
C LYS A 173 29.69 -51.26 -77.71
N GLN A 174 30.77 -51.36 -78.50
CA GLN A 174 32.09 -50.84 -78.13
C GLN A 174 32.07 -49.30 -78.04
N GLN A 175 31.40 -48.61 -78.97
CA GLN A 175 31.21 -47.15 -78.92
C GLN A 175 30.37 -46.74 -77.68
N ILE A 176 29.30 -47.47 -77.38
CA ILE A 176 28.50 -47.26 -76.15
C ILE A 176 29.34 -47.49 -74.90
N GLN A 177 30.16 -48.54 -74.85
CA GLN A 177 30.97 -48.84 -73.68
C GLN A 177 32.10 -47.83 -73.50
N PHE A 178 32.79 -47.44 -74.57
CA PHE A 178 33.81 -46.38 -74.53
C PHE A 178 33.26 -45.06 -73.97
N VAL A 179 32.05 -44.64 -74.40
CA VAL A 179 31.43 -43.41 -73.87
C VAL A 179 31.02 -43.55 -72.41
N LYS A 180 30.66 -44.75 -71.93
CA LYS A 180 30.47 -45.00 -70.49
C LYS A 180 31.80 -44.94 -69.74
N ASP A 181 32.81 -45.68 -70.19
CA ASP A 181 34.13 -45.74 -69.56
C ASP A 181 34.73 -44.32 -69.46
N GLN A 182 34.52 -43.48 -70.48
CA GLN A 182 34.84 -42.05 -70.48
C GLN A 182 34.05 -41.25 -69.42
N GLN A 183 32.75 -41.47 -69.28
CA GLN A 183 31.94 -40.81 -68.23
C GLN A 183 32.30 -41.31 -66.82
N ASP A 184 32.58 -42.60 -66.66
CA ASP A 184 33.01 -43.20 -65.40
C ASP A 184 34.41 -42.66 -65.00
N GLU A 185 35.33 -42.48 -65.94
CA GLU A 185 36.63 -41.83 -65.69
C GLU A 185 36.47 -40.34 -65.31
N ILE A 186 35.64 -39.58 -66.02
CA ILE A 186 35.42 -38.16 -65.75
C ILE A 186 34.70 -37.96 -64.40
N THR A 187 33.70 -38.79 -64.08
CA THR A 187 33.01 -38.71 -62.78
C THR A 187 33.88 -39.21 -61.63
N ALA A 188 34.74 -40.22 -61.83
CA ALA A 188 35.73 -40.61 -60.84
C ALA A 188 36.72 -39.48 -60.51
N LYS A 189 37.20 -38.74 -61.53
CA LYS A 189 38.05 -37.54 -61.33
C LYS A 189 37.31 -36.46 -60.56
N LEU A 190 36.11 -36.07 -61.01
CA LEU A 190 35.29 -35.06 -60.33
C LEU A 190 35.00 -35.44 -58.87
N ASN A 191 34.71 -36.71 -58.58
CA ASN A 191 34.50 -37.19 -57.22
C ASN A 191 35.77 -37.07 -56.36
N SER A 192 36.96 -37.33 -56.93
CA SER A 192 38.23 -37.16 -56.21
C SER A 192 38.59 -35.69 -55.98
N GLU A 193 38.33 -34.82 -56.96
CA GLU A 193 38.50 -33.36 -56.83
C GLU A 193 37.54 -32.79 -55.78
N TYR A 194 36.28 -33.23 -55.79
CA TYR A 194 35.26 -32.90 -54.78
C TYR A 194 35.68 -33.33 -53.37
N GLN A 195 36.18 -34.56 -53.19
CA GLN A 195 36.64 -35.06 -51.90
C GLN A 195 37.83 -34.27 -51.35
N VAL A 196 38.81 -33.92 -52.20
CA VAL A 196 39.95 -33.07 -51.79
C VAL A 196 39.47 -31.69 -51.37
N LEU A 197 38.53 -31.08 -52.10
CA LEU A 197 37.96 -29.78 -51.75
C LEU A 197 37.12 -29.83 -50.46
N GLU A 198 36.38 -30.91 -50.20
CA GLU A 198 35.70 -31.10 -48.91
C GLU A 198 36.71 -31.25 -47.76
N GLU A 199 37.78 -32.04 -47.93
CA GLU A 199 38.85 -32.18 -46.95
C GLU A 199 39.55 -30.85 -46.65
N GLU A 200 39.80 -30.01 -47.67
CA GLU A 200 40.35 -28.65 -47.49
C GLU A 200 39.38 -27.73 -46.74
N ILE A 201 38.08 -27.74 -47.08
CA ILE A 201 37.05 -26.89 -46.43
C ILE A 201 36.81 -27.31 -44.97
N ILE A 202 36.77 -28.61 -44.70
CA ILE A 202 36.66 -29.16 -43.35
C ILE A 202 37.95 -28.86 -42.55
N GLY A 203 39.12 -28.99 -43.19
CA GLY A 203 40.42 -28.66 -42.62
C GLY A 203 40.55 -27.18 -42.22
N CYS A 204 39.90 -26.26 -42.94
CA CYS A 204 39.78 -24.85 -42.54
C CYS A 204 39.01 -24.62 -41.23
N GLY A 205 38.27 -25.62 -40.73
CA GLY A 205 37.65 -25.59 -39.39
C GLY A 205 36.57 -24.53 -39.20
N LEU A 206 36.00 -24.00 -40.29
CA LEU A 206 35.05 -22.86 -40.32
C LEU A 206 33.80 -23.08 -39.44
N GLU A 207 33.42 -24.33 -39.21
CA GLU A 207 32.26 -24.72 -38.40
C GLU A 207 32.33 -24.22 -36.95
N LYS A 208 33.54 -23.98 -36.43
CA LYS A 208 33.76 -23.40 -35.09
C LYS A 208 33.21 -21.98 -34.96
N TYR A 209 33.21 -21.22 -36.06
CA TYR A 209 32.64 -19.86 -36.11
C TYR A 209 31.12 -19.89 -36.34
N LEU A 210 30.62 -20.88 -37.08
CA LEU A 210 29.18 -21.09 -37.25
C LEU A 210 28.50 -21.61 -35.98
N THR A 211 29.24 -22.31 -35.12
CA THR A 211 28.76 -22.88 -33.84
C THR A 211 29.11 -21.96 -32.65
N SER A 212 29.07 -20.64 -32.84
CA SER A 212 29.45 -19.63 -31.82
C SER A 212 28.59 -19.62 -30.55
N THR A 213 27.54 -20.46 -30.47
CA THR A 213 26.67 -20.67 -29.30
C THR A 213 27.42 -21.01 -28.00
N SER A 214 28.67 -21.48 -28.08
CA SER A 214 29.54 -21.68 -26.91
C SER A 214 30.14 -20.39 -26.34
N VAL A 215 30.21 -19.31 -27.12
CA VAL A 215 30.73 -18.00 -26.71
C VAL A 215 29.64 -17.21 -25.99
N ASP A 216 28.40 -17.25 -26.50
CA ASP A 216 27.24 -16.55 -25.94
C ASP A 216 26.97 -16.95 -24.47
N LEU A 217 27.22 -18.21 -24.12
CA LEU A 217 27.09 -18.76 -22.76
C LEU A 217 27.98 -18.09 -21.71
N VAL A 218 29.14 -17.53 -22.12
CA VAL A 218 30.05 -16.82 -21.21
C VAL A 218 29.49 -15.44 -20.85
N ILE A 219 28.90 -14.74 -21.83
CA ILE A 219 28.28 -13.42 -21.67
C ILE A 219 27.07 -13.51 -20.74
N ILE A 220 26.31 -14.60 -20.81
CA ILE A 220 25.18 -14.89 -19.92
C ILE A 220 25.59 -14.98 -18.43
N GLY A 221 26.87 -15.21 -18.11
CA GLY A 221 27.34 -15.44 -16.75
C GLY A 221 27.66 -14.19 -15.91
N SER A 222 27.86 -13.02 -16.51
CA SER A 222 28.32 -11.82 -15.81
C SER A 222 27.18 -10.91 -15.35
N CYS A 223 27.22 -10.46 -14.08
CA CYS A 223 26.43 -9.32 -13.62
C CYS A 223 26.87 -8.05 -14.37
N PRO A 224 25.95 -7.19 -14.87
CA PRO A 224 26.30 -6.00 -15.66
C PRO A 224 27.21 -5.02 -14.92
N GLU A 225 28.16 -4.42 -15.64
CA GLU A 225 29.11 -3.43 -15.08
C GLU A 225 28.38 -2.22 -14.49
N GLU A 226 27.26 -1.80 -15.08
CA GLU A 226 26.43 -0.68 -14.60
C GLU A 226 25.80 -0.94 -13.22
N VAL A 227 25.66 -2.21 -12.83
CA VAL A 227 25.18 -2.62 -11.50
C VAL A 227 26.36 -2.81 -10.54
N LEU A 228 27.47 -3.39 -11.02
CA LEU A 228 28.68 -3.62 -10.24
C LEU A 228 29.41 -2.32 -9.86
N GLU A 229 29.51 -1.35 -10.76
CA GLU A 229 30.12 -0.03 -10.53
C GLU A 229 29.15 0.98 -9.89
N SER A 230 27.88 0.61 -9.68
CA SER A 230 26.88 1.53 -9.13
C SER A 230 27.21 2.01 -7.71
N ASP A 231 27.42 3.32 -7.55
CA ASP A 231 27.34 4.04 -6.27
C ASP A 231 25.94 3.92 -5.64
N CYS A 232 25.65 2.80 -5.00
CA CYS A 232 24.42 2.62 -4.23
C CYS A 232 24.66 3.01 -2.76
N PRO A 233 23.83 3.87 -2.13
CA PRO A 233 23.96 4.20 -0.72
C PRO A 233 23.59 3.04 0.23
N TYR A 234 22.95 1.99 -0.27
CA TYR A 234 22.50 0.83 0.50
C TYR A 234 23.19 -0.45 -0.03
N PRO A 235 24.23 -0.97 0.65
CA PRO A 235 24.99 -2.12 0.16
C PRO A 235 24.12 -3.39 0.08
N GLU A 236 23.27 -3.63 1.06
CA GLU A 236 22.35 -4.79 1.10
C GLU A 236 21.44 -4.87 -0.15
N LEU A 237 21.01 -3.72 -0.68
CA LEU A 237 20.22 -3.64 -1.92
C LEU A 237 21.07 -3.99 -3.15
N LYS A 238 22.32 -3.51 -3.20
CA LYS A 238 23.26 -3.83 -4.29
C LYS A 238 23.61 -5.32 -4.31
N ASP A 239 23.88 -5.90 -3.13
CA ASP A 239 24.15 -7.34 -2.98
C ASP A 239 22.93 -8.18 -3.37
N ALA A 240 21.71 -7.76 -3.01
CA ALA A 240 20.48 -8.43 -3.42
C ALA A 240 20.24 -8.39 -4.95
N LEU A 241 20.59 -7.27 -5.61
CA LEU A 241 20.53 -7.17 -7.07
C LEU A 241 21.57 -8.07 -7.76
N ILE A 242 22.80 -8.11 -7.26
CA ILE A 242 23.86 -9.01 -7.76
C ILE A 242 23.45 -10.48 -7.60
N GLN A 243 22.88 -10.86 -6.44
CA GLN A 243 22.33 -12.20 -6.22
C GLN A 243 21.15 -12.52 -7.16
N ALA A 244 20.30 -11.54 -7.48
CA ALA A 244 19.22 -11.72 -8.46
C ALA A 244 19.79 -12.08 -9.85
N PHE A 245 20.81 -11.37 -10.33
CA PHE A 245 21.51 -11.69 -11.59
C PHE A 245 22.12 -13.09 -11.56
N HIS A 246 22.90 -13.43 -10.54
CA HIS A 246 23.50 -14.77 -10.43
C HIS A 246 22.42 -15.88 -10.43
N SER A 247 21.33 -15.70 -9.67
CA SER A 247 20.23 -16.67 -9.61
C SER A 247 19.44 -16.82 -10.93
N LEU A 248 19.51 -15.82 -11.82
CA LEU A 248 18.93 -15.86 -13.16
C LEU A 248 19.89 -16.58 -14.11
N SER A 249 21.17 -16.20 -14.11
CA SER A 249 22.21 -16.84 -14.91
C SER A 249 22.35 -18.33 -14.60
N GLU A 250 22.35 -18.75 -13.32
CA GLU A 250 22.38 -20.17 -12.93
C GLU A 250 21.21 -20.99 -13.51
N ARG A 251 19.99 -20.42 -13.51
CA ARG A 251 18.78 -21.07 -14.05
C ARG A 251 18.82 -21.22 -15.56
N TYR A 252 19.38 -20.24 -16.27
CA TYR A 252 19.53 -20.31 -17.71
C TYR A 252 20.72 -21.17 -18.14
N GLN A 253 21.84 -21.10 -17.42
CA GLN A 253 23.00 -21.96 -17.66
C GLN A 253 22.67 -23.43 -17.45
N SER A 254 22.03 -23.81 -16.34
CA SER A 254 21.59 -25.21 -16.12
C SER A 254 20.64 -25.69 -17.22
N ARG A 255 19.61 -24.91 -17.56
CA ARG A 255 18.65 -25.23 -18.62
C ARG A 255 19.28 -25.30 -20.03
N LEU A 256 20.30 -24.49 -20.31
CA LEU A 256 21.05 -24.54 -21.57
C LEU A 256 22.00 -25.75 -21.60
N GLN A 257 22.65 -26.07 -20.48
CA GLN A 257 23.48 -27.28 -20.33
C GLN A 257 22.64 -28.54 -20.52
N ASP A 258 21.47 -28.65 -19.88
CA ASP A 258 20.52 -29.77 -20.05
C ASP A 258 20.18 -30.01 -21.53
N LEU A 259 20.00 -28.93 -22.32
CA LEU A 259 19.70 -28.99 -23.75
C LEU A 259 20.94 -29.30 -24.61
N GLN A 260 22.12 -28.83 -24.21
CA GLN A 260 23.38 -29.14 -24.90
C GLN A 260 23.85 -30.57 -24.65
N ASP A 261 23.74 -31.07 -23.42
CA ASP A 261 24.04 -32.46 -23.06
C ASP A 261 23.10 -33.42 -23.80
N GLN A 262 21.81 -33.08 -23.91
CA GLN A 262 20.88 -33.77 -24.80
C GLN A 262 21.41 -33.81 -26.24
N LEU A 263 21.73 -32.66 -26.85
CA LEU A 263 22.24 -32.63 -28.23
C LEU A 263 23.53 -33.47 -28.39
N GLN A 264 24.45 -33.43 -27.42
CA GLN A 264 25.69 -34.22 -27.42
C GLN A 264 25.46 -35.74 -27.41
N THR A 265 24.33 -36.25 -26.90
CA THR A 265 24.04 -37.70 -26.95
C THR A 265 23.79 -38.24 -28.37
N THR A 266 23.65 -37.36 -29.36
CA THR A 266 23.34 -37.73 -30.74
C THR A 266 24.26 -37.02 -31.71
N ASP A 267 24.93 -37.79 -32.58
CA ASP A 267 25.73 -37.22 -33.66
C ASP A 267 24.91 -36.27 -34.58
N ARG A 268 25.59 -35.28 -35.16
CA ARG A 268 25.03 -34.26 -36.05
C ARG A 268 24.24 -34.81 -37.23
N PHE A 269 24.56 -36.02 -37.70
CA PHE A 269 23.87 -36.69 -38.80
C PHE A 269 22.86 -37.74 -38.31
N CYS A 270 22.51 -37.73 -37.03
CA CYS A 270 21.66 -38.72 -36.35
C CYS A 270 22.23 -40.16 -36.43
N GLY A 271 23.55 -40.32 -36.53
CA GLY A 271 24.21 -41.63 -36.69
C GLY A 271 24.09 -42.24 -38.09
N TRP A 272 23.68 -41.45 -39.09
CA TRP A 272 23.79 -41.79 -40.51
C TRP A 272 25.07 -41.14 -41.10
N CYS A 273 25.50 -41.54 -42.30
CA CYS A 273 26.55 -40.80 -42.98
C CYS A 273 26.02 -39.44 -43.48
N ALA A 274 26.92 -38.48 -43.71
CA ALA A 274 26.56 -37.14 -44.17
C ALA A 274 25.73 -37.18 -45.46
N ASP A 275 26.15 -37.98 -46.45
CA ASP A 275 25.43 -38.18 -47.71
C ASP A 275 23.99 -38.66 -47.53
N ASP A 276 23.77 -39.75 -46.79
CA ASP A 276 22.43 -40.32 -46.62
C ASP A 276 21.55 -39.38 -45.78
N HIS A 277 22.12 -38.68 -44.79
CA HIS A 277 21.42 -37.65 -44.03
C HIS A 277 21.02 -36.46 -44.93
N GLN A 278 21.92 -35.95 -45.77
CA GLN A 278 21.63 -34.87 -46.72
C GLN A 278 20.58 -35.29 -47.75
N ARG A 279 20.69 -36.50 -48.31
CA ARG A 279 19.69 -37.09 -49.23
C ARG A 279 18.32 -37.23 -48.56
N PHE A 280 18.28 -37.63 -47.29
CA PHE A 280 17.05 -37.70 -46.49
C PHE A 280 16.44 -36.30 -46.29
N LEU A 281 17.21 -35.31 -45.82
CA LEU A 281 16.73 -33.94 -45.61
C LEU A 281 16.28 -33.27 -46.92
N PHE A 282 17.05 -33.42 -48.00
CA PHE A 282 16.69 -32.92 -49.32
C PHE A 282 15.39 -33.53 -49.82
N THR A 283 15.21 -34.85 -49.63
CA THR A 283 13.96 -35.55 -49.95
C THR A 283 12.80 -35.00 -49.12
N LEU A 284 12.96 -34.79 -47.80
CA LEU A 284 11.91 -34.16 -46.98
C LEU A 284 11.56 -32.74 -47.47
N SER A 285 12.55 -31.94 -47.87
CA SER A 285 12.37 -30.54 -48.28
C SER A 285 11.49 -30.34 -49.53
N GLN A 286 11.31 -31.40 -50.34
CA GLN A 286 10.47 -31.40 -51.54
C GLN A 286 8.98 -31.64 -51.22
N TYR A 287 8.63 -32.22 -50.06
CA TYR A 287 7.27 -32.66 -49.76
C TYR A 287 6.57 -31.67 -48.84
N THR A 288 6.18 -30.53 -49.44
CA THR A 288 5.45 -29.43 -48.81
C THR A 288 4.18 -29.88 -48.06
N GLN A 289 3.95 -29.28 -46.89
CA GLN A 289 2.89 -29.71 -45.94
C GLN A 289 1.46 -29.53 -46.48
N ASP A 290 1.27 -28.66 -47.48
CA ASP A 290 0.00 -28.40 -48.19
C ASP A 290 -0.59 -29.65 -48.88
N GLN A 291 0.17 -30.75 -48.94
CA GLN A 291 -0.26 -31.99 -49.58
C GLN A 291 -0.87 -32.97 -48.57
N SER A 292 -2.13 -33.34 -48.82
CA SER A 292 -2.78 -34.44 -48.10
C SER A 292 -1.95 -35.72 -48.23
N ASN A 293 -1.59 -36.33 -47.09
CA ASN A 293 -0.68 -37.48 -46.99
C ASN A 293 0.80 -37.22 -47.32
N HIS A 294 1.33 -35.99 -47.21
CA HIS A 294 2.76 -35.67 -47.44
C HIS A 294 3.72 -36.69 -46.80
N ARG A 295 3.51 -37.07 -45.53
CA ARG A 295 4.34 -38.07 -44.81
C ARG A 295 4.23 -39.48 -45.37
N ALA A 296 3.09 -39.88 -45.92
CA ALA A 296 3.01 -41.17 -46.62
C ALA A 296 3.74 -41.14 -47.97
N LEU A 297 3.82 -39.97 -48.61
CA LEU A 297 4.49 -39.78 -49.89
C LEU A 297 6.01 -39.70 -49.74
N TYR A 298 6.57 -38.83 -48.88
CA TYR A 298 8.03 -38.80 -48.71
C TYR A 298 8.56 -40.14 -48.18
N MET A 299 7.82 -40.83 -47.30
CA MET A 299 8.23 -42.16 -46.85
C MET A 299 8.21 -43.21 -47.97
N ASP A 300 7.30 -43.11 -48.95
CA ASP A 300 7.32 -43.98 -50.14
C ASP A 300 8.51 -43.66 -51.05
N LEU A 301 8.86 -42.39 -51.25
CA LEU A 301 10.06 -42.03 -52.02
C LEU A 301 11.36 -42.44 -51.29
N LEU A 302 11.47 -42.20 -49.98
CA LEU A 302 12.62 -42.63 -49.18
C LEU A 302 12.84 -44.14 -49.26
N GLN A 303 11.78 -44.96 -49.21
CA GLN A 303 11.85 -46.42 -49.42
C GLN A 303 12.24 -46.83 -50.86
N ARG A 304 12.19 -45.93 -51.84
CA ARG A 304 12.66 -46.15 -53.23
C ARG A 304 14.09 -45.67 -53.46
N LEU A 305 14.54 -44.67 -52.71
CA LEU A 305 15.92 -44.15 -52.75
C LEU A 305 16.86 -45.02 -51.89
N PHE A 306 16.46 -45.32 -50.66
CA PHE A 306 17.25 -46.09 -49.71
C PHE A 306 16.89 -47.58 -49.77
N LEU A 307 17.28 -48.24 -50.87
CA LEU A 307 16.97 -49.66 -51.11
C LEU A 307 17.55 -50.62 -50.05
N GLU A 308 18.59 -50.21 -49.34
CA GLU A 308 19.25 -50.98 -48.28
C GLU A 308 18.64 -50.78 -46.88
N LYS A 309 17.88 -49.70 -46.66
CA LYS A 309 17.37 -49.32 -45.33
C LYS A 309 15.95 -49.84 -45.13
N THR A 310 15.61 -50.33 -43.94
CA THR A 310 14.21 -50.67 -43.66
C THR A 310 13.37 -49.43 -43.42
N LYS A 311 12.04 -49.57 -43.60
CA LYS A 311 11.07 -48.54 -43.22
C LYS A 311 11.16 -48.18 -41.72
N GLN A 312 11.64 -49.07 -40.86
CA GLN A 312 11.76 -48.81 -39.42
C GLN A 312 12.93 -47.84 -39.16
N GLU A 313 14.12 -48.11 -39.71
CA GLU A 313 15.27 -47.19 -39.65
C GLU A 313 14.92 -45.79 -40.16
N LEU A 314 14.18 -45.67 -41.26
CA LEU A 314 13.72 -44.38 -41.80
C LEU A 314 12.79 -43.62 -40.84
N MET A 315 11.90 -44.31 -40.11
CA MET A 315 11.04 -43.69 -39.09
C MET A 315 11.77 -43.43 -37.76
N GLU A 316 12.87 -44.11 -37.51
CA GLU A 316 13.71 -43.91 -36.32
C GLU A 316 14.64 -42.71 -36.54
N HIS A 317 15.26 -42.59 -37.72
CA HIS A 317 16.01 -41.41 -38.16
C HIS A 317 15.13 -40.14 -38.16
N GLU A 318 13.93 -40.22 -38.75
CA GLU A 318 12.91 -39.16 -38.71
C GLU A 318 12.65 -38.64 -37.28
N ARG A 319 12.52 -39.54 -36.30
CA ARG A 319 12.28 -39.18 -34.89
C ARG A 319 13.50 -38.55 -34.23
N VAL A 320 14.70 -39.07 -34.48
CA VAL A 320 15.94 -38.52 -33.90
C VAL A 320 16.20 -37.13 -34.49
N TRP A 321 15.98 -36.94 -35.79
CA TRP A 321 16.06 -35.65 -36.46
C TRP A 321 15.02 -34.64 -35.93
N ASP A 322 13.73 -35.02 -35.87
CA ASP A 322 12.68 -34.13 -35.34
C ASP A 322 12.96 -33.76 -33.87
N TRP A 323 13.52 -34.68 -33.07
CA TRP A 323 13.94 -34.42 -31.70
C TRP A 323 15.16 -33.49 -31.61
N GLN A 324 16.22 -33.71 -32.40
CA GLN A 324 17.38 -32.81 -32.48
C GLN A 324 16.94 -31.41 -32.89
N ARG A 325 16.13 -31.30 -33.94
CA ARG A 325 15.59 -30.05 -34.46
C ARG A 325 14.71 -29.33 -33.43
N LEU A 326 13.90 -30.06 -32.67
CA LEU A 326 13.12 -29.51 -31.57
C LEU A 326 14.03 -29.00 -30.44
N THR A 327 15.06 -29.75 -30.07
CA THR A 327 16.00 -29.38 -29.00
C THR A 327 16.86 -28.17 -29.40
N GLN A 328 17.31 -28.09 -30.66
CA GLN A 328 17.96 -26.90 -31.22
C GLN A 328 17.03 -25.68 -31.25
N ALA A 329 15.74 -25.86 -31.60
CA ALA A 329 14.76 -24.78 -31.58
C ALA A 329 14.46 -24.30 -30.16
N GLN A 330 14.37 -25.23 -29.19
CA GLN A 330 14.26 -24.90 -27.77
C GLN A 330 15.48 -24.12 -27.28
N LEU A 331 16.71 -24.56 -27.61
CA LEU A 331 17.94 -23.87 -27.23
C LEU A 331 17.92 -22.40 -27.69
N ARG A 332 17.61 -22.14 -28.97
CA ARG A 332 17.44 -20.76 -29.51
C ARG A 332 16.40 -19.94 -28.74
N VAL A 333 15.25 -20.55 -28.40
CA VAL A 333 14.19 -19.89 -27.62
C VAL A 333 14.64 -19.61 -26.18
N VAL A 334 15.44 -20.49 -25.57
CA VAL A 334 15.98 -20.31 -24.21
C VAL A 334 17.05 -19.23 -24.16
N THR A 335 17.96 -19.17 -25.14
CA THR A 335 18.93 -18.06 -25.28
C THR A 335 18.20 -16.73 -25.41
N GLN A 336 17.23 -16.62 -26.33
CA GLN A 336 16.41 -15.41 -26.49
C GLN A 336 15.53 -15.08 -25.29
N GLN A 337 15.21 -16.05 -24.43
CA GLN A 337 14.50 -15.79 -23.17
C GLN A 337 15.46 -15.23 -22.12
N CYS A 338 16.68 -15.78 -22.04
CA CYS A 338 17.74 -15.29 -21.16
C CYS A 338 18.12 -13.83 -21.49
N GLU A 339 18.32 -13.50 -22.76
CA GLU A 339 18.60 -12.13 -23.24
C GLU A 339 17.55 -11.14 -22.71
N ARG A 340 16.26 -11.41 -22.95
CA ARG A 340 15.15 -10.52 -22.55
C ARG A 340 14.97 -10.42 -21.03
N ASP A 341 15.10 -11.54 -20.32
CA ASP A 341 14.97 -11.56 -18.87
C ASP A 341 16.16 -10.83 -18.21
N GLN A 342 17.36 -10.85 -18.82
CA GLN A 342 18.51 -10.04 -18.41
C GLN A 342 18.33 -8.56 -18.70
N GLU A 343 17.86 -8.18 -19.90
CA GLU A 343 17.50 -6.79 -20.25
C GLU A 343 16.44 -6.23 -19.29
N GLU A 344 15.39 -7.00 -18.98
CA GLU A 344 14.35 -6.58 -18.03
C GLU A 344 14.89 -6.46 -16.60
N LEU A 345 15.72 -7.40 -16.13
CA LEU A 345 16.33 -7.32 -14.80
C LEU A 345 17.27 -6.11 -14.70
N LEU A 346 18.05 -5.80 -15.74
CA LEU A 346 18.91 -4.62 -15.83
C LEU A 346 18.09 -3.33 -15.78
N ALA A 347 17.05 -3.21 -16.60
CA ALA A 347 16.16 -2.05 -16.59
C ALA A 347 15.52 -1.81 -15.21
N ARG A 348 15.03 -2.87 -14.56
CA ARG A 348 14.47 -2.82 -13.20
C ARG A 348 15.53 -2.47 -12.15
N ALA A 349 16.73 -3.05 -12.23
CA ALA A 349 17.83 -2.79 -11.31
C ALA A 349 18.27 -1.32 -11.36
N LEU A 350 18.45 -0.75 -12.56
CA LEU A 350 18.82 0.66 -12.73
C LEU A 350 17.77 1.62 -12.15
N VAL A 351 16.48 1.35 -12.36
CA VAL A 351 15.40 2.14 -11.73
C VAL A 351 15.46 2.04 -10.21
N THR A 352 15.57 0.83 -9.65
CA THR A 352 15.62 0.62 -8.20
C THR A 352 16.86 1.31 -7.57
N LEU A 353 18.00 1.29 -8.26
CA LEU A 353 19.23 1.99 -7.86
C LEU A 353 19.06 3.53 -7.93
N GLN A 354 18.34 4.04 -8.93
CA GLN A 354 18.04 5.47 -9.05
C GLN A 354 17.07 5.94 -7.95
N GLU A 355 16.03 5.15 -7.65
CA GLU A 355 15.09 5.40 -6.54
C GLU A 355 15.82 5.39 -5.19
N ALA A 356 16.68 4.41 -4.94
CA ALA A 356 17.51 4.32 -3.73
C ALA A 356 18.43 5.56 -3.57
N ARG A 357 19.10 5.98 -4.65
CA ARG A 357 19.92 7.21 -4.68
C ARG A 357 19.07 8.45 -4.39
N HIS A 358 17.86 8.55 -4.95
CA HIS A 358 16.96 9.68 -4.71
C HIS A 358 16.48 9.73 -3.26
N ALA A 359 16.00 8.60 -2.72
CA ALA A 359 15.53 8.51 -1.34
C ALA A 359 16.63 8.91 -0.34
N HIS A 360 17.85 8.40 -0.52
CA HIS A 360 18.99 8.77 0.33
C HIS A 360 19.33 10.27 0.25
N GLN A 361 19.24 10.90 -0.93
CA GLN A 361 19.38 12.35 -1.05
C GLN A 361 18.28 13.13 -0.33
N GLU A 362 17.07 12.59 -0.23
CA GLU A 362 15.98 13.20 0.54
C GLU A 362 16.21 13.06 2.05
N GLU A 363 16.63 11.88 2.52
CA GLU A 363 17.06 11.68 3.91
C GLU A 363 18.18 12.63 4.30
N LEU A 364 19.21 12.80 3.47
CA LEU A 364 20.29 13.76 3.70
C LEU A 364 19.79 15.21 3.78
N LYS A 365 18.81 15.61 2.95
CA LYS A 365 18.15 16.93 3.05
C LYS A 365 17.37 17.07 4.36
N LEU A 366 16.62 16.05 4.76
CA LEU A 366 15.85 16.03 6.02
C LEU A 366 16.77 16.07 7.24
N HIS A 367 17.88 15.33 7.25
CA HIS A 367 18.88 15.36 8.31
C HIS A 367 19.56 16.73 8.42
N ARG A 368 20.00 17.34 7.31
CA ARG A 368 20.53 18.71 7.29
C ARG A 368 19.49 19.74 7.76
N GLY A 369 18.22 19.57 7.37
CA GLY A 369 17.11 20.41 7.84
C GLY A 369 16.89 20.32 9.35
N ARG A 370 16.91 19.11 9.92
CA ARG A 370 16.81 18.88 11.38
C ARG A 370 18.00 19.49 12.13
N GLN A 371 19.22 19.35 11.62
CA GLN A 371 20.41 19.98 12.19
C GLN A 371 20.28 21.51 12.20
N HIS A 372 19.96 22.11 11.05
CA HIS A 372 19.77 23.56 10.94
C HIS A 372 18.65 24.10 11.84
N GLN A 373 17.55 23.35 12.02
CA GLN A 373 16.51 23.69 12.99
C GLN A 373 17.01 23.63 14.45
N GLN A 374 17.87 22.67 14.79
CA GLN A 374 18.50 22.59 16.11
C GLN A 374 19.44 23.78 16.35
N ASP A 375 20.22 24.20 15.33
CA ASP A 375 21.09 25.38 15.40
C ASP A 375 20.31 26.69 15.54
N ILE A 376 19.18 26.84 14.85
CA ILE A 376 18.28 27.98 15.06
C ILE A 376 17.72 27.95 16.48
N CYS A 377 17.33 26.77 16.99
CA CYS A 377 16.80 26.63 18.34
C CYS A 377 17.84 26.91 19.44
N SER A 378 19.13 26.59 19.25
CA SER A 378 20.19 26.96 20.20
C SER A 378 20.43 28.46 20.21
N GLN A 379 20.61 29.08 19.04
CA GLN A 379 20.78 30.54 18.92
C GLN A 379 19.60 31.34 19.49
N LEU A 380 18.36 30.86 19.31
CA LEU A 380 17.17 31.48 19.91
C LEU A 380 17.14 31.31 21.44
N ARG A 381 17.57 30.16 21.98
CA ARG A 381 17.69 29.96 23.44
C ARG A 381 18.74 30.88 24.05
N GLU A 382 19.89 31.05 23.41
CA GLU A 382 20.94 31.98 23.85
C GLU A 382 20.44 33.43 23.86
N LYS A 383 19.79 33.88 22.78
CA LYS A 383 19.17 35.22 22.71
C LYS A 383 18.09 35.42 23.78
N LEU A 384 17.28 34.40 24.07
CA LEU A 384 16.28 34.44 25.15
C LEU A 384 16.92 34.47 26.54
N GLN A 385 18.05 33.80 26.76
CA GLN A 385 18.82 33.89 28.01
C GLN A 385 19.44 35.29 28.19
N GLN A 386 20.05 35.85 27.14
CA GLN A 386 20.59 37.21 27.14
C GLN A 386 19.49 38.25 27.43
N TRP A 387 18.34 38.13 26.78
CA TRP A 387 17.19 39.02 27.01
C TRP A 387 16.64 38.89 28.43
N ARG A 388 16.53 37.67 28.99
CA ARG A 388 16.12 37.48 30.40
C ARG A 388 17.09 38.13 31.37
N ALA A 389 18.40 37.95 31.17
CA ALA A 389 19.41 38.61 32.00
C ALA A 389 19.32 40.15 31.92
N GLN A 390 19.06 40.71 30.72
CA GLN A 390 18.81 42.15 30.54
C GLN A 390 17.54 42.62 31.26
N GLN A 391 16.46 41.84 31.24
CA GLN A 391 15.23 42.14 31.99
C GLN A 391 15.44 42.06 33.51
N GLU A 392 16.20 41.07 33.99
CA GLU A 392 16.55 40.94 35.41
C GLU A 392 17.44 42.10 35.90
N GLU A 393 18.42 42.55 35.11
CA GLU A 393 19.21 43.75 35.43
C GLU A 393 18.36 45.03 35.37
N ALA A 394 17.47 45.18 34.38
CA ALA A 394 16.54 46.32 34.33
C ALA A 394 15.64 46.36 35.57
N ALA A 395 15.04 45.24 35.96
CA ALA A 395 14.21 45.13 37.16
C ALA A 395 14.98 45.44 38.46
N LYS A 396 16.26 45.03 38.58
CA LYS A 396 17.13 45.41 39.70
C LYS A 396 17.36 46.92 39.76
N LEU A 397 17.61 47.56 38.61
CA LEU A 397 17.83 49.00 38.52
C LEU A 397 16.55 49.79 38.83
N GLU A 398 15.39 49.37 38.31
CA GLU A 398 14.09 49.96 38.64
C GLU A 398 13.77 49.84 40.13
N ALA A 399 13.98 48.66 40.74
CA ALA A 399 13.81 48.45 42.17
C ALA A 399 14.76 49.34 43.01
N ALA A 400 16.01 49.52 42.58
CA ALA A 400 16.98 50.39 43.25
C ALA A 400 16.62 51.88 43.12
N ILE A 401 16.02 52.30 42.01
CA ILE A 401 15.49 53.67 41.83
C ILE A 401 14.28 53.88 42.74
N ALA A 402 13.33 52.93 42.76
CA ALA A 402 12.16 52.98 43.61
C ALA A 402 12.52 53.01 45.11
N ALA A 403 13.51 52.22 45.54
CA ALA A 403 14.01 52.22 46.92
C ALA A 403 14.58 53.61 47.31
N ARG A 404 15.39 54.23 46.45
CA ARG A 404 15.91 55.59 46.71
C ARG A 404 14.80 56.64 46.79
N GLN A 405 13.78 56.54 45.94
CA GLN A 405 12.61 57.42 46.00
C GLN A 405 11.82 57.24 47.31
N GLN A 406 11.67 56.00 47.79
CA GLN A 406 11.05 55.72 49.09
C GLN A 406 11.88 56.28 50.26
N GLU A 407 13.21 56.11 50.25
CA GLU A 407 14.12 56.71 51.25
C GLU A 407 14.05 58.25 51.24
N GLU A 408 13.97 58.89 50.07
CA GLU A 408 13.81 60.34 49.96
C GLU A 408 12.48 60.85 50.51
N GLU A 409 11.35 60.21 50.19
CA GLU A 409 10.05 60.61 50.73
C GLU A 409 9.92 60.29 52.23
N GLU A 410 10.48 59.17 52.73
CA GLU A 410 10.61 58.93 54.17
C GLU A 410 11.44 60.01 54.86
N ALA A 411 12.58 60.42 54.27
CA ALA A 411 13.42 61.48 54.82
C ALA A 411 12.72 62.85 54.82
N ARG A 412 11.85 63.13 53.84
CA ARG A 412 10.98 64.33 53.85
C ARG A 412 9.95 64.25 54.97
N LEU A 413 9.20 63.15 55.08
CA LEU A 413 8.19 62.95 56.11
C LEU A 413 8.77 63.06 57.52
N ARG A 414 9.96 62.50 57.78
CA ARG A 414 10.67 62.65 59.07
C ARG A 414 11.00 64.12 59.37
N ARG A 415 11.56 64.86 58.40
CA ARG A 415 11.86 66.30 58.52
C ARG A 415 10.61 67.16 58.74
N GLU A 416 9.45 66.73 58.26
CA GLU A 416 8.17 67.41 58.52
C GLU A 416 7.64 67.14 59.92
N GLN A 417 7.68 65.87 60.37
CA GLN A 417 7.33 65.49 61.75
C GLN A 417 8.20 66.21 62.79
N GLU A 418 9.50 66.37 62.53
CA GLU A 418 10.43 67.15 63.37
C GLU A 418 10.02 68.63 63.49
N LYS A 419 9.68 69.28 62.37
CA LYS A 419 9.19 70.67 62.35
C LYS A 419 7.88 70.81 63.15
N GLU A 420 6.93 69.89 62.95
CA GLU A 420 5.68 69.90 63.73
C GLU A 420 5.93 69.67 65.23
N ALA A 421 6.88 68.82 65.60
CA ALA A 421 7.23 68.56 66.99
C ALA A 421 7.82 69.82 67.64
N ALA A 422 8.68 70.55 66.94
CA ALA A 422 9.23 71.83 67.39
C ALA A 422 8.11 72.87 67.60
N VAL A 423 7.19 73.04 66.64
CA VAL A 423 6.02 73.95 66.79
C VAL A 423 5.14 73.54 67.98
N ARG A 424 4.86 72.25 68.15
CA ARG A 424 4.08 71.72 69.28
C ARG A 424 4.77 71.93 70.63
N SER A 425 6.10 71.88 70.70
CA SER A 425 6.85 72.16 71.93
C SER A 425 6.75 73.64 72.33
N HIS A 426 6.96 74.57 71.39
CA HIS A 426 6.85 76.01 71.63
C HIS A 426 5.43 76.43 72.06
N HIS A 427 4.40 75.77 71.51
CA HIS A 427 3.01 76.02 71.90
C HIS A 427 2.71 75.55 73.34
N LYS A 428 3.23 74.37 73.75
CA LYS A 428 3.09 73.87 75.13
C LYS A 428 3.73 74.82 76.15
N GLU A 429 4.83 75.47 75.80
CA GLU A 429 5.54 76.38 76.70
C GLU A 429 4.78 77.70 76.93
N LYS A 430 4.19 78.28 75.87
CA LYS A 430 3.28 79.43 75.98
C LYS A 430 2.07 79.12 76.88
N VAL A 431 1.50 77.91 76.77
CA VAL A 431 0.40 77.44 77.64
C VAL A 431 0.82 77.33 79.10
N ARG A 432 2.03 76.83 79.40
CA ARG A 432 2.56 76.79 80.79
C ARG A 432 2.65 78.17 81.43
N GLN A 433 3.15 79.15 80.69
CA GLN A 433 3.29 80.54 81.19
C GLN A 433 1.93 81.17 81.54
N PHE A 434 0.89 80.90 80.73
CA PHE A 434 -0.47 81.38 80.99
C PHE A 434 -1.06 80.85 82.31
N TYR A 435 -0.96 79.54 82.58
CA TYR A 435 -1.47 78.96 83.82
C TYR A 435 -0.76 79.50 85.06
N LEU A 436 0.55 79.73 84.98
CA LEU A 436 1.36 80.29 86.08
C LEU A 436 0.94 81.73 86.43
N GLN A 437 0.51 82.52 85.44
CA GLN A 437 -0.10 83.83 85.68
C GLN A 437 -1.52 83.72 86.29
N GLN A 438 -2.30 82.73 85.88
CA GLN A 438 -3.65 82.51 86.43
C GLN A 438 -3.61 82.11 87.92
N GLN A 439 -2.62 81.31 88.32
CA GLN A 439 -2.46 80.87 89.71
C GLN A 439 -2.23 82.05 90.68
N LYS A 440 -1.30 82.96 90.36
CA LYS A 440 -1.02 84.17 91.17
C LYS A 440 -2.24 85.10 91.36
N ARG A 441 -3.17 85.09 90.41
CA ARG A 441 -4.44 85.83 90.50
C ARG A 441 -5.47 85.19 91.46
N ARG A 442 -5.33 83.90 91.78
CA ARG A 442 -6.17 83.23 92.78
C ARG A 442 -5.64 83.45 94.20
N GLU A 443 -4.33 83.37 94.37
CA GLU A 443 -3.64 83.60 95.64
C GLU A 443 -3.92 85.01 96.20
N THR A 444 -3.91 86.04 95.34
CA THR A 444 -4.22 87.44 95.70
C THR A 444 -5.69 87.73 95.96
N LEU A 445 -6.62 86.86 95.54
CA LEU A 445 -8.03 86.91 95.96
C LEU A 445 -8.22 86.27 97.33
N ALA A 446 -7.66 85.06 97.54
CA ALA A 446 -7.79 84.31 98.78
C ALA A 446 -7.31 85.08 100.03
N GLN A 447 -6.26 85.89 99.90
CA GLN A 447 -5.77 86.77 100.97
C GLN A 447 -6.82 87.82 101.40
N ARG A 448 -7.49 88.47 100.43
CA ARG A 448 -8.52 89.50 100.70
C ARG A 448 -9.77 88.91 101.36
N ASP A 449 -10.13 87.69 100.97
CA ASP A 449 -11.26 86.99 101.58
C ASP A 449 -10.95 86.57 103.04
N GLN A 450 -9.71 86.18 103.35
CA GLN A 450 -9.29 85.89 104.72
C GLN A 450 -9.34 87.13 105.64
N GLU A 451 -8.85 88.28 105.18
CA GLU A 451 -8.91 89.55 105.92
C GLU A 451 -10.36 89.94 106.24
N ARG A 452 -11.26 89.79 105.27
CA ARG A 452 -12.70 90.09 105.42
C ARG A 452 -13.39 89.15 106.41
N LEU A 453 -12.98 87.88 106.44
CA LEU A 453 -13.53 86.86 107.36
C LEU A 453 -13.06 87.09 108.81
N ALA A 454 -11.82 87.57 109.02
CA ALA A 454 -11.33 87.95 110.34
C ALA A 454 -12.16 89.11 110.96
N ASN A 455 -12.45 90.15 110.18
CA ASN A 455 -13.24 91.30 110.64
C ASN A 455 -14.70 90.96 111.00
N LEU A 456 -15.28 89.92 110.38
CA LEU A 456 -16.63 89.45 110.77
C LEU A 456 -16.62 88.70 112.10
N ARG A 457 -15.52 88.01 112.45
CA ARG A 457 -15.42 87.24 113.70
C ARG A 457 -15.37 88.14 114.94
N SER A 458 -14.66 89.26 114.90
CA SER A 458 -14.58 90.20 116.04
C SER A 458 -15.94 90.81 116.39
N LEU A 459 -16.75 91.15 115.38
CA LEU A 459 -18.13 91.62 115.59
C LEU A 459 -19.02 90.58 116.28
N MET A 460 -18.86 89.28 115.95
CA MET A 460 -19.61 88.20 116.60
C MET A 460 -19.22 88.01 118.08
N GLU A 461 -17.95 88.18 118.44
CA GLU A 461 -17.51 88.07 119.84
C GLU A 461 -18.08 89.19 120.73
N GLU A 462 -18.18 90.42 120.24
CA GLU A 462 -18.87 91.48 120.98
C GLU A 462 -20.35 91.16 121.23
N GLN A 463 -21.02 90.61 120.21
CA GLN A 463 -22.44 90.30 120.29
C GLN A 463 -22.70 89.12 121.25
N ALA A 464 -21.82 88.12 121.26
CA ALA A 464 -21.84 87.02 122.23
C ALA A 464 -21.66 87.50 123.69
N ARG A 465 -20.84 88.53 123.95
CA ARG A 465 -20.71 89.14 125.29
C ARG A 465 -22.01 89.78 125.77
N ARG A 466 -22.71 90.50 124.88
CA ARG A 466 -24.01 91.15 125.19
C ARG A 466 -25.11 90.12 125.46
N ASP A 467 -25.13 89.01 124.71
CA ASP A 467 -26.11 87.95 124.87
C ASP A 467 -25.91 87.11 126.15
N LYS A 468 -24.67 86.88 126.58
CA LYS A 468 -24.36 86.12 127.81
C LYS A 468 -25.04 86.72 129.06
N ASN A 469 -24.99 88.05 129.19
CA ASN A 469 -25.62 88.78 130.29
C ASN A 469 -27.16 88.68 130.25
N ARG A 470 -27.76 88.67 129.04
CA ARG A 470 -29.22 88.52 128.85
C ARG A 470 -29.73 87.12 129.26
N VAL A 471 -28.89 86.09 129.15
CA VAL A 471 -29.25 84.71 129.53
C VAL A 471 -29.25 84.53 131.05
N GLN A 472 -28.26 85.08 131.77
CA GLN A 472 -28.17 84.93 133.23
C GLN A 472 -29.41 85.51 133.95
N TYR A 473 -29.80 86.74 133.60
CA TYR A 473 -31.02 87.39 134.12
C TYR A 473 -32.31 86.58 133.88
N ARG A 474 -32.37 85.80 132.79
CA ARG A 474 -33.53 84.94 132.48
C ARG A 474 -33.52 83.60 133.23
N ALA A 475 -32.37 83.12 133.68
CA ALA A 475 -32.25 81.90 134.46
C ALA A 475 -32.78 82.09 135.90
N GLU A 476 -32.38 83.19 136.55
CA GLU A 476 -32.80 83.53 137.93
C GLU A 476 -34.32 83.70 138.04
N MET A 477 -34.94 84.35 137.04
CA MET A 477 -36.40 84.50 136.93
C MET A 477 -37.15 83.18 136.65
N LEU A 478 -36.45 82.12 136.20
CA LEU A 478 -37.03 80.80 135.97
C LEU A 478 -36.96 79.90 137.21
N GLN A 479 -35.96 80.06 138.09
CA GLN A 479 -35.88 79.29 139.34
C GLN A 479 -37.00 79.64 140.30
N ARG A 480 -37.20 80.94 140.59
CA ARG A 480 -38.29 81.42 141.49
C ARG A 480 -39.69 80.93 141.07
N ARG A 481 -39.93 80.83 139.76
CA ARG A 481 -41.21 80.34 139.21
C ARG A 481 -41.43 78.84 139.40
N LYS A 482 -40.37 78.03 139.50
CA LYS A 482 -40.48 76.60 139.79
C LYS A 482 -40.88 76.34 141.25
N GLU A 483 -40.20 77.03 142.17
CA GLU A 483 -40.45 76.98 143.61
C GLU A 483 -41.92 77.35 143.91
N GLU A 484 -42.48 78.38 143.25
CA GLU A 484 -43.90 78.73 143.33
C GLU A 484 -44.87 77.68 142.74
N THR A 485 -44.47 76.90 141.73
CA THR A 485 -45.34 75.85 141.15
C THR A 485 -45.32 74.56 141.97
N GLU A 486 -44.16 74.14 142.48
CA GLU A 486 -44.00 72.90 143.25
C GLU A 486 -44.81 72.97 144.57
N ALA A 487 -44.83 74.14 145.23
CA ALA A 487 -45.70 74.39 146.39
C ALA A 487 -47.20 74.21 146.07
N ARG A 488 -47.66 74.73 144.92
CA ARG A 488 -49.07 74.63 144.47
C ARG A 488 -49.45 73.26 143.91
N GLU A 489 -48.51 72.34 143.76
CA GLU A 489 -48.78 70.96 143.34
C GLU A 489 -48.98 70.03 144.53
N LEU A 490 -48.25 70.26 145.63
CA LEU A 490 -48.50 69.62 146.93
C LEU A 490 -49.87 69.99 147.53
N GLU A 491 -50.40 71.18 147.25
CA GLU A 491 -51.77 71.55 147.63
C GLU A 491 -52.81 70.87 146.73
N ARG A 492 -52.64 70.92 145.41
CA ARG A 492 -53.60 70.32 144.45
C ARG A 492 -53.74 68.81 144.57
N GLN A 493 -52.66 68.08 144.91
CA GLN A 493 -52.74 66.62 145.12
C GLN A 493 -53.73 66.27 146.25
N ARG A 494 -53.79 67.07 147.32
CA ARG A 494 -54.77 66.88 148.41
C ARG A 494 -56.21 67.11 147.94
N GLU A 495 -56.44 68.12 147.10
CA GLU A 495 -57.77 68.35 146.50
C GLU A 495 -58.18 67.28 145.48
N GLU A 496 -57.22 66.67 144.77
CA GLU A 496 -57.53 65.70 143.71
C GLU A 496 -57.85 64.30 144.28
N GLU A 497 -57.27 63.92 145.43
CA GLU A 497 -57.75 62.78 146.22
C GLU A 497 -59.21 62.96 146.66
N GLU A 498 -59.62 64.16 147.09
CA GLU A 498 -61.02 64.47 147.39
C GLU A 498 -61.93 64.46 146.14
N LYS A 499 -61.41 64.80 144.95
CA LYS A 499 -62.20 64.86 143.70
C LYS A 499 -62.35 63.53 142.97
N GLN A 500 -61.38 62.61 143.05
CA GLN A 500 -61.52 61.31 142.37
C GLN A 500 -62.71 60.50 142.91
N ASN A 501 -62.98 60.62 144.22
CA ASN A 501 -64.19 60.13 144.90
C ASN A 501 -65.54 60.67 144.36
N ARG A 502 -65.55 61.53 143.32
CA ARG A 502 -66.77 62.13 142.72
C ARG A 502 -66.96 61.91 141.21
N LEU A 503 -65.96 61.41 140.46
CA LEU A 503 -65.89 61.68 139.00
C LEU A 503 -66.14 60.49 138.04
N GLU A 504 -66.51 59.32 138.52
CA GLU A 504 -66.58 58.08 137.72
C GLU A 504 -67.80 57.98 136.75
N VAL A 505 -67.94 58.87 135.71
CA VAL A 505 -69.22 59.05 134.95
C VAL A 505 -69.30 59.18 133.36
N LEU A 506 -68.78 60.20 132.60
CA LEU A 506 -69.34 60.62 131.24
C LEU A 506 -68.36 60.80 130.00
N ARG A 507 -68.74 60.47 128.72
CA ARG A 507 -68.07 60.81 127.37
C ARG A 507 -68.92 60.49 126.05
N ASN A 508 -68.72 61.12 124.84
CA ASN A 508 -69.35 60.75 123.49
C ASN A 508 -68.92 61.46 122.12
N GLN A 509 -69.32 60.93 120.92
CA GLN A 509 -69.62 61.52 119.53
C GLN A 509 -68.61 61.70 118.29
N VAL A 510 -69.08 62.14 117.05
CA VAL A 510 -68.66 61.71 115.63
C VAL A 510 -68.77 62.78 114.43
N GLY A 511 -68.19 62.60 113.19
CA GLY A 511 -68.33 63.45 111.91
C GLY A 511 -67.79 62.92 110.49
N VAL A 512 -67.98 63.58 109.29
CA VAL A 512 -67.64 63.10 107.85
C VAL A 512 -67.55 64.17 106.65
N VAL A 513 -67.08 63.86 105.37
CA VAL A 513 -66.74 64.78 104.17
C VAL A 513 -66.88 64.18 102.67
N ALA A 514 -66.71 64.92 101.51
CA ALA A 514 -66.86 64.50 100.02
C ALA A 514 -66.12 65.33 98.83
N GLU A 515 -66.22 65.03 97.48
CA GLU A 515 -65.36 65.53 96.29
C GLU A 515 -65.96 65.78 94.79
N ALA A 516 -65.21 65.78 93.62
CA ALA A 516 -65.51 66.46 92.25
C ALA A 516 -65.09 65.82 90.80
N ASP A 517 -65.11 66.54 89.60
CA ASP A 517 -65.27 66.04 88.14
C ASP A 517 -64.68 66.84 86.81
N PRO A 518 -64.50 66.30 85.52
CA PRO A 518 -63.84 66.92 84.26
C PRO A 518 -64.26 66.59 82.70
N GLU A 519 -63.81 67.30 81.58
CA GLU A 519 -64.08 66.93 80.08
C GLU A 519 -63.10 67.22 78.82
N ARG A 520 -62.33 68.33 78.68
CA ARG A 520 -61.80 68.98 77.40
C ARG A 520 -60.95 68.24 76.28
N MET A 521 -60.72 66.93 76.24
CA MET A 521 -59.47 66.37 75.62
C MET A 521 -59.36 65.93 74.12
N MET A 522 -60.43 65.76 73.31
CA MET A 522 -60.39 64.80 72.16
C MET A 522 -60.87 65.34 70.78
N ALA A 523 -60.02 66.00 69.96
CA ALA A 523 -60.40 66.45 68.59
C ALA A 523 -59.25 66.50 67.55
N TYR A 524 -59.56 66.40 66.25
CA TYR A 524 -58.62 66.35 65.12
C TYR A 524 -58.50 67.67 64.32
N THR A 525 -57.37 67.86 63.61
CA THR A 525 -56.98 69.12 62.93
C THR A 525 -56.94 69.06 61.40
N GLU A 526 -56.97 70.24 60.76
CA GLU A 526 -57.34 70.42 59.34
C GLU A 526 -56.34 69.89 58.30
N ALA A 527 -55.03 69.89 58.60
CA ALA A 527 -53.96 69.52 57.66
C ALA A 527 -54.08 68.09 57.09
N TRP A 528 -54.88 67.22 57.71
CA TRP A 528 -55.13 65.87 57.24
C TRP A 528 -56.07 65.81 56.02
N ARG A 529 -56.97 66.79 55.85
CA ARG A 529 -58.01 66.78 54.81
C ARG A 529 -57.46 66.99 53.39
N SER A 530 -56.38 67.75 53.23
CA SER A 530 -55.87 68.14 51.91
C SER A 530 -55.15 67.04 51.11
N ARG A 531 -54.91 65.85 51.70
CA ARG A 531 -54.16 64.76 51.05
C ARG A 531 -54.98 63.81 50.17
N GLN A 532 -56.31 63.92 50.14
CA GLN A 532 -57.18 62.92 49.49
C GLN A 532 -57.55 63.20 48.01
N LEU A 533 -57.14 64.31 47.41
CA LEU A 533 -57.69 64.76 46.11
C LEU A 533 -56.83 64.47 44.87
N ASN A 534 -55.55 64.13 44.99
CA ASN A 534 -54.67 63.83 43.86
C ASN A 534 -54.38 62.32 43.76
N VAL A 535 -55.31 61.56 43.15
CA VAL A 535 -55.23 60.09 43.01
C VAL A 535 -55.49 59.64 41.54
N LYS A 536 -55.06 60.46 40.58
CA LYS A 536 -54.95 60.11 39.15
C LYS A 536 -53.63 60.65 38.62
N GLU A 537 -53.08 60.00 37.59
CA GLU A 537 -51.78 60.32 36.96
C GLU A 537 -50.53 60.15 37.87
N PHE A 538 -50.37 58.96 38.47
CA PHE A 538 -49.04 58.47 38.89
C PHE A 538 -48.95 56.95 38.76
N GLU A 539 -48.78 56.46 37.54
CA GLU A 539 -48.39 55.06 37.30
C GLU A 539 -46.92 54.87 37.69
N LEU A 540 -46.67 54.31 38.87
CA LEU A 540 -45.33 53.99 39.35
C LEU A 540 -44.71 52.87 38.52
N GLN A 541 -44.06 53.23 37.41
CA GLN A 541 -43.37 52.29 36.53
C GLN A 541 -42.31 51.51 37.29
N ARG A 542 -42.46 50.19 37.34
CA ARG A 542 -41.57 49.29 38.07
C ARG A 542 -40.12 49.40 37.54
N PRO A 543 -39.10 49.54 38.40
CA PRO A 543 -37.69 49.51 37.97
C PRO A 543 -37.29 48.10 37.53
N LEU A 544 -36.31 47.99 36.62
CA LEU A 544 -35.86 46.69 36.09
C LEU A 544 -35.02 45.85 37.08
N TYR A 545 -34.66 46.40 38.23
CA TYR A 545 -33.88 45.77 39.30
C TYR A 545 -34.26 46.35 40.67
N SER A 546 -33.84 45.72 41.77
CA SER A 546 -34.12 46.21 43.12
C SER A 546 -33.16 47.32 43.56
N ILE A 547 -33.73 48.34 44.20
CA ILE A 547 -33.01 49.50 44.76
C ILE A 547 -33.23 49.47 46.28
N HIS A 548 -32.13 49.55 47.04
CA HIS A 548 -32.10 49.41 48.50
C HIS A 548 -31.47 50.65 49.16
N THR A 549 -31.96 51.83 48.81
CA THR A 549 -31.47 53.14 49.28
C THR A 549 -32.61 54.00 49.83
N TYR A 550 -32.28 55.00 50.65
CA TYR A 550 -33.27 55.75 51.43
C TYR A 550 -33.28 57.26 51.18
N THR A 551 -32.39 57.78 50.31
CA THR A 551 -32.37 59.21 49.93
C THR A 551 -32.07 59.37 48.43
N ASP A 552 -32.66 60.37 47.80
CA ASP A 552 -32.56 60.62 46.35
C ASP A 552 -31.09 60.78 45.88
N THR A 553 -30.27 61.40 46.73
CA THR A 553 -28.82 61.54 46.55
C THR A 553 -28.08 60.21 46.44
N GLN A 554 -28.58 59.14 47.06
CA GLN A 554 -28.03 57.79 46.93
C GLN A 554 -28.51 57.13 45.63
N ILE A 555 -29.75 57.37 45.21
CA ILE A 555 -30.32 56.83 43.96
C ILE A 555 -29.53 57.37 42.75
N VAL A 556 -29.34 58.68 42.63
CA VAL A 556 -28.61 59.32 41.51
C VAL A 556 -27.10 58.98 41.50
N SER A 557 -26.57 58.42 42.60
CA SER A 557 -25.19 57.95 42.71
C SER A 557 -24.96 56.52 42.19
N ASP A 558 -26.03 55.71 42.00
CA ASP A 558 -25.90 54.36 41.45
C ASP A 558 -25.78 54.43 39.92
N PRO A 559 -24.68 53.92 39.31
CA PRO A 559 -24.49 53.99 37.86
C PRO A 559 -25.57 53.23 37.08
N ARG A 560 -26.23 52.23 37.71
CA ARG A 560 -27.31 51.44 37.10
C ARG A 560 -28.55 52.29 36.81
N VAL A 561 -28.78 53.38 37.55
CA VAL A 561 -29.92 54.28 37.31
C VAL A 561 -29.73 55.04 35.97
N ARG A 562 -28.51 55.49 35.69
CA ARG A 562 -28.19 56.20 34.44
C ARG A 562 -28.23 55.28 33.23
N VAL A 563 -27.74 54.04 33.38
CA VAL A 563 -27.77 53.03 32.32
C VAL A 563 -29.21 52.53 32.08
N GLU A 564 -30.02 52.34 33.10
CA GLU A 564 -31.43 51.96 32.94
C GLU A 564 -32.26 53.07 32.28
N GLN A 565 -32.04 54.33 32.66
CA GLN A 565 -32.65 55.48 31.98
C GLN A 565 -32.27 55.53 30.49
N ALA A 566 -30.99 55.38 30.15
CA ALA A 566 -30.54 55.34 28.75
C ALA A 566 -31.15 54.15 27.97
N LEU A 567 -31.36 53.00 28.63
CA LEU A 567 -32.04 51.84 28.04
C LEU A 567 -33.56 52.05 27.86
N ARG A 568 -34.21 52.88 28.69
CA ARG A 568 -35.60 53.34 28.46
C ARG A 568 -35.67 54.34 27.31
N GLU A 569 -34.77 55.32 27.26
CA GLU A 569 -34.69 56.32 26.19
C GLU A 569 -34.41 55.67 24.81
N ALA A 570 -33.65 54.56 24.79
CA ALA A 570 -33.46 53.72 23.61
C ALA A 570 -34.60 52.71 23.32
N GLY A 571 -35.65 52.66 24.14
CA GLY A 571 -36.78 51.73 24.00
C GLY A 571 -36.49 50.25 24.32
N LEU A 572 -35.29 49.93 24.82
CA LEU A 572 -34.80 48.56 25.03
C LEU A 572 -35.21 47.94 26.38
N GLN A 573 -36.04 48.63 27.16
CA GLN A 573 -36.47 48.31 28.54
C GLN A 573 -37.04 46.89 28.80
N HIS A 574 -37.39 46.13 27.75
CA HIS A 574 -37.89 44.75 27.87
C HIS A 574 -37.01 43.70 27.17
N SER A 575 -35.89 44.13 26.57
CA SER A 575 -34.92 43.24 25.92
C SER A 575 -34.12 42.43 26.95
N GLN A 576 -33.72 41.20 26.60
CA GLN A 576 -32.77 40.42 27.39
C GLN A 576 -31.42 41.15 27.51
N TYR A 577 -30.99 41.86 26.46
CA TYR A 577 -29.80 42.72 26.49
C TYR A 577 -29.81 43.74 27.64
N ALA A 578 -30.96 44.34 27.95
CA ALA A 578 -31.07 45.28 29.06
C ALA A 578 -30.90 44.59 30.43
N LYS A 579 -31.36 43.34 30.57
CA LYS A 579 -31.14 42.54 31.78
C LYS A 579 -29.68 42.14 31.93
N ASP A 580 -29.06 41.69 30.84
CA ASP A 580 -27.67 41.24 30.83
C ASP A 580 -26.72 42.41 31.17
N VAL A 581 -26.87 43.56 30.51
CA VAL A 581 -26.08 44.79 30.79
C VAL A 581 -26.25 45.26 32.24
N LEU A 582 -27.48 45.28 32.77
CA LEU A 582 -27.73 45.70 34.16
C LEU A 582 -27.25 44.66 35.20
N SER A 583 -27.06 43.40 34.81
CA SER A 583 -26.53 42.35 35.70
C SER A 583 -25.01 42.43 35.92
N VAL A 584 -24.26 42.96 34.94
CA VAL A 584 -22.80 43.16 35.02
C VAL A 584 -22.43 44.35 35.90
N LEU A 585 -23.33 45.33 36.04
CA LEU A 585 -23.11 46.54 36.81
C LEU A 585 -23.39 46.30 38.30
N THR A 586 -22.42 46.64 39.15
CA THR A 586 -22.56 46.54 40.62
C THR A 586 -22.91 47.90 41.26
N PRO A 587 -23.72 47.92 42.33
CA PRO A 587 -23.99 49.15 43.07
C PRO A 587 -22.74 49.64 43.82
N PRO A 588 -22.59 50.95 44.07
CA PRO A 588 -21.41 51.53 44.72
C PRO A 588 -21.25 51.11 46.20
N LYS A 589 -22.28 50.50 46.79
CA LYS A 589 -22.22 49.77 48.06
C LYS A 589 -23.09 48.51 47.94
N PRO A 590 -22.64 47.33 48.41
CA PRO A 590 -23.50 46.16 48.49
C PRO A 590 -24.64 46.39 49.51
N PRO A 591 -25.79 45.71 49.37
CA PRO A 591 -26.83 45.72 50.39
C PRO A 591 -26.27 45.15 51.71
N ARG A 592 -26.86 45.55 52.83
CA ARG A 592 -26.50 45.00 54.14
C ARG A 592 -27.00 43.55 54.25
N ARG A 593 -26.37 42.76 55.13
CA ARG A 593 -26.73 41.35 55.36
C ARG A 593 -28.15 41.15 55.93
N ASP A 594 -28.73 42.19 56.52
CA ASP A 594 -30.12 42.23 57.01
C ASP A 594 -31.17 42.43 55.90
N THR A 595 -30.73 42.77 54.68
CA THR A 595 -31.56 43.17 53.54
C THR A 595 -31.34 42.31 52.29
N GLN A 596 -30.62 41.19 52.41
CA GLN A 596 -30.56 40.15 51.39
C GLN A 596 -31.76 39.20 51.52
N SER A 597 -32.49 38.97 50.43
CA SER A 597 -33.62 38.04 50.37
C SER A 597 -33.31 36.88 49.40
N ASP A 598 -33.14 35.66 49.92
CA ASP A 598 -32.80 34.49 49.09
C ASP A 598 -33.97 33.97 48.20
N LEU A 599 -35.15 34.61 48.28
CA LEU A 599 -36.31 34.31 47.45
C LEU A 599 -36.13 34.87 46.03
N LYS A 600 -35.71 33.99 45.11
CA LYS A 600 -35.81 34.22 43.67
C LYS A 600 -37.28 34.14 43.24
N PHE A 601 -37.71 35.13 42.44
CA PHE A 601 -39.01 35.20 41.75
C PHE A 601 -38.77 35.31 40.24
#